data_AF-A0A961TTK2-F1
#
_entry.id   AF-A0A961TTK2-F1
#
_cell.length_a   1.000
_cell.length_b   1.000
_cell.length_c   1.000
_cell.angle_alpha   90.00
_cell.angle_beta   90.00
_cell.angle_gamma   90.00
#
_symmetry.space_group_name_H-M   'P 1'
#
loop_
_entity.id
_entity.type
_entity.pdbx_description
1 polymer ?
#
loop_
_entity_poly.entity_id
_entity_poly.type
_entity_poly.pdbx_seq_one_letter_code
_entity_poly.pdbx_strand_id
1 'polypeptide(L)'
;MSVGTFFDSAAEPSAAPPIIRKTPKARPAPFSLRLSAEERARLEREAAGAPLGGYIRAKVLGDAPLRSRASGLAIEDRKALAQALALLGHTRLASNLNQIAHVANIGALPVTPETEEELRAALAAVREIRDLLITALGMKPEPKR
;
A
#
# COMPACT_ATOMS: atom_id res chain seq x y z
N MET A 1 -49.82 -48.36 27.74
CA MET A 1 -48.58 -48.13 26.98
C MET A 1 -48.26 -46.66 27.00
N SER A 2 -47.17 -46.25 27.64
CA SER A 2 -46.53 -44.98 27.35
C SER A 2 -45.02 -45.13 27.58
N VAL A 3 -44.31 -44.82 26.52
CA VAL A 3 -42.87 -44.89 26.28
C VAL A 3 -42.10 -43.91 27.16
N GLY A 4 -40.92 -44.32 27.59
CA GLY A 4 -39.96 -43.44 28.25
C GLY A 4 -39.27 -42.49 27.25
N THR A 5 -38.64 -41.45 27.78
CA THR A 5 -37.45 -40.82 27.20
C THR A 5 -36.57 -40.31 28.34
N PHE A 6 -35.35 -40.84 28.36
CA PHE A 6 -34.22 -40.37 29.14
C PHE A 6 -33.56 -39.19 28.40
N PHE A 7 -32.84 -38.37 29.17
CA PHE A 7 -31.89 -37.31 28.78
C PHE A 7 -32.46 -35.98 28.29
N ASP A 8 -32.39 -34.98 29.17
CA ASP A 8 -32.01 -33.63 28.75
C ASP A 8 -31.02 -33.05 29.78
N SER A 9 -29.74 -33.05 29.41
CA SER A 9 -28.64 -32.46 30.15
C SER A 9 -28.48 -31.04 29.63
N ALA A 10 -29.07 -30.07 30.34
CA ALA A 10 -28.81 -28.67 30.09
C ALA A 10 -27.40 -28.33 30.59
N ALA A 11 -26.45 -28.26 29.64
CA ALA A 11 -25.14 -27.68 29.86
C ALA A 11 -25.29 -26.20 30.25
N GLU A 12 -24.79 -25.84 31.44
CA GLU A 12 -24.67 -24.43 31.82
C GLU A 12 -23.74 -23.69 30.84
N PRO A 13 -24.08 -22.45 30.43
CA PRO A 13 -23.18 -21.67 29.59
C PRO A 13 -21.94 -21.30 30.40
N SER A 14 -20.82 -21.94 30.08
CA SER A 14 -19.49 -21.58 30.58
C SER A 14 -19.22 -20.10 30.29
N ALA A 15 -19.20 -19.30 31.35
CA ALA A 15 -18.86 -17.88 31.28
C ALA A 15 -17.43 -17.72 30.75
N ALA A 16 -17.31 -17.18 29.53
CA ALA A 16 -16.03 -16.79 28.97
C ALA A 16 -15.29 -15.85 29.95
N PRO A 17 -13.96 -15.99 30.11
CA PRO A 17 -13.20 -15.17 31.03
C PRO A 17 -13.33 -13.68 30.66
N PRO A 18 -13.35 -12.77 31.64
CA PRO A 18 -13.49 -11.34 31.37
C PRO A 18 -12.31 -10.86 30.53
N ILE A 19 -12.62 -10.22 29.39
CA ILE A 19 -11.62 -9.52 28.58
C ILE A 19 -11.12 -8.33 29.40
N ILE A 20 -9.95 -8.48 30.03
CA ILE A 20 -9.28 -7.41 30.77
C ILE A 20 -8.88 -6.32 29.75
N ARG A 21 -9.70 -5.27 29.63
CA ARG A 21 -9.36 -4.08 28.86
C ARG A 21 -8.23 -3.36 29.60
N LYS A 22 -7.00 -3.47 29.09
CA LYS A 22 -5.85 -2.68 29.60
C LYS A 22 -6.24 -1.20 29.57
N THR A 23 -6.26 -0.54 30.73
CA THR A 23 -6.44 0.90 30.81
C THR A 23 -5.25 1.59 30.14
N PRO A 24 -5.47 2.57 29.24
CA PRO A 24 -4.36 3.24 28.58
C PRO A 24 -3.56 4.03 29.61
N LYS A 25 -2.25 3.74 29.69
CA LYS A 25 -1.31 4.44 30.56
C LYS A 25 -1.39 5.94 30.30
N ALA A 26 -1.54 6.75 31.36
CA ALA A 26 -1.60 8.21 31.25
C ALA A 26 -0.30 8.73 30.63
N ARG A 27 -0.43 9.43 29.49
CA ARG A 27 0.71 10.08 28.82
C ARG A 27 0.95 11.44 29.48
N PRO A 28 2.21 11.89 29.60
CA PRO A 28 2.49 13.24 30.08
C PRO A 28 1.81 14.27 29.16
N ALA A 29 1.35 15.39 29.75
CA ALA A 29 0.70 16.45 29.03
C ALA A 29 1.63 17.03 27.93
N PRO A 30 1.08 17.45 26.79
CA PRO A 30 1.89 18.02 25.71
C PRO A 30 2.54 19.35 26.12
N PHE A 31 3.71 19.64 25.55
CA PHE A 31 4.39 20.93 25.73
C PHE A 31 3.72 22.01 24.86
N SER A 32 3.28 23.09 25.48
CA SER A 32 2.66 24.24 24.81
C SER A 32 3.69 25.35 24.58
N LEU A 33 3.94 25.69 23.32
CA LEU A 33 4.83 26.78 22.92
C LEU A 33 4.01 27.93 22.33
N ARG A 34 4.20 29.16 22.84
CA ARG A 34 3.61 30.36 22.24
C ARG A 34 4.51 30.82 21.10
N LEU A 35 3.91 31.08 19.94
CA LEU A 35 4.57 31.59 18.75
C LEU A 35 3.80 32.82 18.27
N SER A 36 4.52 33.87 17.89
CA SER A 36 3.97 34.95 17.07
C SER A 36 3.62 34.43 15.67
N ALA A 37 2.84 35.22 14.92
CA ALA A 37 2.47 34.87 13.55
C ALA A 37 3.70 34.72 12.63
N GLU A 38 4.71 35.57 12.82
CA GLU A 38 5.95 35.55 12.04
C GLU A 38 6.81 34.32 12.33
N GLU A 39 6.97 33.98 13.61
CA GLU A 39 7.72 32.79 14.03
C GLU A 39 7.05 31.50 13.53
N ARG A 40 5.72 31.44 13.60
CA ARG A 40 4.95 30.31 13.08
C ARG A 40 5.14 30.16 11.57
N ALA A 41 5.01 31.24 10.80
CA ALA A 41 5.20 31.22 9.36
C ALA A 41 6.64 30.84 8.94
N ARG A 42 7.64 31.24 9.74
CA ARG A 42 9.02 30.79 9.54
C ARG A 42 9.15 29.29 9.76
N LEU A 43 8.63 28.76 10.86
CA LEU A 43 8.70 27.33 11.17
C LEU A 43 7.92 26.46 10.16
N GLU A 44 6.78 26.94 9.66
CA GLU A 44 6.00 26.23 8.62
C GLU A 44 6.76 26.14 7.29
N ARG A 45 7.48 27.20 6.90
CA ARG A 45 8.37 27.18 5.73
C ARG A 45 9.54 26.22 5.92
N GLU A 46 10.19 26.27 7.08
CA GLU A 46 11.31 25.38 7.40
C GLU A 46 10.86 23.90 7.52
N ALA A 47 9.61 23.65 7.92
CA ALA A 47 9.05 22.31 8.04
C ALA A 47 8.78 21.63 6.68
N ALA A 48 8.72 22.39 5.57
CA ALA A 48 8.59 21.86 4.20
C ALA A 48 7.50 20.78 4.04
N GLY A 49 6.33 20.98 4.66
CA GLY A 49 5.19 20.04 4.62
C GLY A 49 5.18 18.95 5.70
N ALA A 50 6.14 18.95 6.64
CA ALA A 50 6.09 18.11 7.84
C ALA A 50 5.16 18.72 8.92
N PRO A 51 4.56 17.90 9.79
CA PRO A 51 3.77 18.42 10.92
C PRO A 51 4.64 19.29 11.83
N LEU A 52 4.17 20.50 12.15
CA LEU A 52 4.93 21.51 12.90
C LEU A 52 5.48 20.97 14.24
N GLY A 53 4.65 20.27 15.03
CA GLY A 53 5.10 19.66 16.28
C GLY A 53 6.16 18.56 16.09
N GLY A 54 6.09 17.83 14.97
CA GLY A 54 7.10 16.84 14.59
C GLY A 54 8.42 17.49 14.19
N TYR A 55 8.35 18.56 13.40
CA TYR A 55 9.51 19.36 13.00
C TYR A 55 10.18 20.03 14.21
N ILE A 56 9.42 20.65 15.10
CA ILE A 56 9.95 21.29 16.32
C ILE A 56 10.62 20.25 17.22
N ARG A 57 9.96 19.11 17.44
CA ARG A 57 10.54 18.02 18.25
C ARG A 57 11.85 17.50 17.65
N ALA A 58 11.89 17.30 16.34
CA ALA A 58 13.09 16.89 15.61
C ALA A 58 14.23 17.90 15.77
N LYS A 59 13.94 19.19 15.60
CA LYS A 59 14.93 20.26 15.74
C LYS A 59 15.47 20.40 17.17
N VAL A 60 14.63 20.17 18.19
CA VAL A 60 15.01 20.31 19.61
C VAL A 60 15.74 19.08 20.14
N LEU A 61 15.32 17.87 19.75
CA LEU A 61 15.86 16.62 20.27
C LEU A 61 16.94 16.00 19.36
N GLY A 62 17.23 16.60 18.20
CA GLY A 62 18.15 16.03 17.21
C GLY A 62 17.59 14.81 16.48
N ASP A 63 16.30 14.51 16.65
CA ASP A 63 15.62 13.44 15.90
C ASP A 63 15.43 13.88 14.44
N ALA A 64 15.45 12.93 13.49
CA ALA A 64 15.13 13.25 12.10
C ALA A 64 13.66 13.72 12.00
N PRO A 65 13.35 14.83 11.28
CA PRO A 65 11.98 15.26 11.07
C PRO A 65 11.17 14.13 10.46
N LEU A 66 9.96 13.91 11.00
CA LEU A 66 8.99 12.94 10.47
C LEU A 66 8.86 13.16 8.96
N ARG A 67 9.31 12.18 8.18
CA ARG A 67 9.33 12.25 6.71
C ARG A 67 8.01 12.83 6.20
N SER A 68 8.09 13.95 5.48
CA SER A 68 6.96 14.41 4.67
C SER A 68 6.57 13.29 3.70
N ARG A 69 5.29 13.23 3.32
CA ARG A 69 4.78 12.16 2.44
C ARG A 69 5.67 12.06 1.20
N ALA A 70 6.26 10.89 1.00
CA ALA A 70 7.35 10.65 0.05
C ALA A 70 7.07 11.06 -1.41
N SER A 71 5.81 11.25 -1.82
CA SER A 71 5.48 11.56 -3.20
C SER A 71 4.98 12.99 -3.46
N GLY A 72 4.65 13.80 -2.45
CA GLY A 72 4.04 15.13 -2.66
C GLY A 72 2.73 15.14 -3.47
N LEU A 73 2.25 13.98 -3.94
CA LEU A 73 1.06 13.83 -4.77
C LEU A 73 -0.21 14.07 -3.97
N ALA A 74 -1.22 14.65 -4.64
CA ALA A 74 -2.57 14.68 -4.11
C ALA A 74 -3.10 13.24 -3.89
N ILE A 75 -4.02 13.09 -2.94
CA ILE A 75 -4.62 11.78 -2.63
C ILE A 75 -5.35 11.21 -3.86
N GLU A 76 -5.96 12.08 -4.66
CA GLU A 76 -6.68 11.74 -5.90
C GLU A 76 -5.73 11.16 -6.95
N ASP A 77 -4.61 11.83 -7.24
CA ASP A 77 -3.59 11.34 -8.16
C ASP A 77 -3.05 9.97 -7.74
N ARG A 78 -2.79 9.81 -6.43
CA ARG A 78 -2.33 8.52 -5.89
C ARG A 78 -3.36 7.40 -6.07
N LYS A 79 -4.65 7.71 -5.93
CA LYS A 79 -5.73 6.75 -6.19
C LYS A 79 -5.82 6.41 -7.67
N ALA A 80 -5.72 7.39 -8.55
CA ALA A 80 -5.76 7.16 -10.00
C ALA A 80 -4.59 6.29 -10.48
N LEU A 81 -3.37 6.54 -9.96
CA LEU A 81 -2.19 5.74 -10.28
C LEU A 81 -2.28 4.30 -9.74
N ALA A 82 -2.81 4.12 -8.53
CA ALA A 82 -3.09 2.79 -7.98
C ALA A 82 -4.20 2.08 -8.79
N GLN A 83 -5.21 2.85 -9.22
CA GLN A 83 -6.19 2.60 -10.28
C GLN A 83 -5.56 1.86 -11.48
N ALA A 84 -4.69 2.60 -12.16
CA ALA A 84 -4.00 2.16 -13.36
C ALA A 84 -3.12 0.92 -13.13
N LEU A 85 -2.38 0.88 -12.02
CA LEU A 85 -1.51 -0.25 -11.69
C LEU A 85 -2.33 -1.54 -11.42
N ALA A 86 -3.48 -1.42 -10.75
CA ALA A 86 -4.38 -2.55 -10.53
C ALA A 86 -4.97 -3.06 -11.84
N LEU A 87 -5.47 -2.15 -12.70
CA LEU A 87 -5.97 -2.51 -14.02
C LEU A 87 -4.91 -3.21 -14.86
N LEU A 88 -3.67 -2.73 -14.82
CA LEU A 88 -2.53 -3.39 -15.48
C LEU A 88 -2.31 -4.80 -14.95
N GLY A 89 -2.38 -5.03 -13.63
CA GLY A 89 -2.32 -6.36 -13.03
C GLY A 89 -3.47 -7.28 -13.44
N HIS A 90 -4.65 -6.72 -13.72
CA HIS A 90 -5.84 -7.45 -14.14
C HIS A 90 -5.86 -7.86 -15.62
N THR A 91 -4.92 -7.37 -16.46
CA THR A 91 -4.91 -7.63 -17.91
C THR A 91 -4.68 -9.10 -18.33
N ARG A 92 -4.68 -10.06 -17.39
CA ARG A 92 -4.52 -11.51 -17.63
C ARG A 92 -3.33 -11.85 -18.55
N LEU A 93 -2.27 -11.05 -18.54
CA LEU A 93 -1.11 -11.17 -19.44
C LEU A 93 -0.53 -12.59 -19.48
N ALA A 94 -0.39 -13.24 -18.32
CA ALA A 94 0.11 -14.61 -18.25
C ALA A 94 -0.77 -15.61 -19.02
N SER A 95 -2.09 -15.48 -18.92
CA SER A 95 -3.03 -16.33 -19.66
C SER A 95 -2.95 -16.09 -21.16
N ASN A 96 -2.89 -14.83 -21.58
CA ASN A 96 -2.81 -14.47 -22.99
C ASN A 96 -1.48 -14.91 -23.60
N LEU A 97 -0.36 -14.73 -22.88
CA LEU A 97 0.96 -15.22 -23.30
C LEU A 97 0.98 -16.74 -23.44
N ASN A 98 0.30 -17.47 -22.54
CA ASN A 98 0.19 -18.92 -22.66
C ASN A 98 -0.61 -19.35 -23.91
N GLN A 99 -1.65 -18.60 -24.28
CA GLN A 99 -2.39 -18.85 -25.53
C GLN A 99 -1.52 -18.59 -26.76
N ILE A 100 -0.78 -17.47 -26.79
CA ILE A 100 0.17 -17.16 -27.87
C ILE A 100 1.24 -18.26 -27.98
N ALA A 101 1.82 -18.68 -26.86
CA ALA A 101 2.82 -19.75 -26.82
C ALA A 101 2.26 -21.08 -27.35
N HIS A 102 1.02 -21.43 -26.97
CA HIS A 102 0.37 -22.63 -27.48
C HIS A 102 0.17 -22.57 -29.00
N VAL A 103 -0.38 -21.47 -29.52
CA VAL A 103 -0.63 -21.27 -30.96
C VAL A 103 0.69 -21.23 -31.76
N ALA A 104 1.76 -20.67 -31.20
CA ALA A 104 3.10 -20.73 -31.77
C ALA A 104 3.65 -22.17 -31.80
N ASN A 105 3.50 -22.92 -30.70
CA ASN A 105 4.02 -24.30 -30.60
C ASN A 105 3.34 -25.28 -31.57
N ILE A 106 2.05 -25.09 -31.86
CA ILE A 106 1.33 -25.90 -32.86
C ILE A 106 1.56 -25.41 -34.30
N GLY A 107 2.41 -24.40 -34.51
CA GLY A 107 2.73 -23.83 -35.82
C GLY A 107 1.62 -22.97 -36.45
N ALA A 108 0.59 -22.62 -35.68
CA ALA A 108 -0.54 -21.81 -36.15
C ALA A 108 -0.25 -20.30 -36.09
N LEU A 109 0.79 -19.89 -35.37
CA LEU A 109 1.33 -18.53 -35.38
C LEU A 109 2.75 -18.56 -35.96
N PRO A 110 2.98 -17.98 -37.16
CA PRO A 110 4.33 -17.86 -37.70
C PRO A 110 5.14 -16.88 -36.84
N VAL A 111 6.11 -17.41 -36.09
CA VAL A 111 7.06 -16.61 -35.31
C VAL A 111 8.27 -16.30 -36.18
N THR A 112 8.25 -15.14 -36.83
CA THR A 112 9.41 -14.62 -37.56
C THR A 112 10.30 -13.78 -36.63
N PRO A 113 11.57 -13.56 -36.98
CA PRO A 113 12.46 -12.70 -36.19
C PRO A 113 11.87 -11.30 -35.92
N GLU A 114 11.18 -10.72 -36.90
CA GLU A 114 10.53 -9.41 -36.78
C GLU A 114 9.39 -9.45 -35.73
N THR A 115 8.53 -10.48 -35.79
CA THR A 115 7.45 -10.63 -34.78
C THR A 115 8.00 -10.87 -33.37
N GLU A 116 9.14 -11.56 -33.25
CA GLU A 116 9.79 -11.78 -31.96
C GLU A 116 10.35 -10.47 -31.39
N GLU A 117 10.94 -9.63 -32.24
CA GLU A 117 11.42 -8.30 -31.87
C GLU A 117 10.27 -7.38 -31.43
N GLU A 118 9.17 -7.35 -32.17
CA GLU A 118 7.97 -6.59 -31.81
C GLU A 118 7.39 -7.04 -30.46
N LEU A 119 7.31 -8.35 -30.21
CA LEU A 119 6.86 -8.90 -28.93
C LEU A 119 7.79 -8.52 -27.77
N ARG A 120 9.11 -8.60 -27.97
CA ARG A 120 10.11 -8.17 -26.97
C ARG A 120 9.99 -6.67 -26.68
N ALA A 121 9.81 -5.85 -27.70
CA ALA A 121 9.62 -4.40 -27.56
C ALA A 121 8.32 -4.06 -26.80
N ALA A 122 7.22 -4.72 -27.15
CA ALA A 122 5.94 -4.55 -26.44
C ALA A 122 6.05 -4.93 -24.95
N LEU A 123 6.71 -6.05 -24.64
CA LEU A 123 6.93 -6.47 -23.25
C LEU A 123 7.80 -5.46 -22.47
N ALA A 124 8.82 -4.90 -23.12
CA ALA A 124 9.66 -3.87 -22.52
C ALA A 124 8.85 -2.60 -22.19
N ALA A 125 8.01 -2.13 -23.12
CA ALA A 125 7.14 -0.97 -22.91
C ALA A 125 6.15 -1.20 -21.73
N VAL A 126 5.53 -2.38 -21.64
CA VAL A 126 4.62 -2.72 -20.53
C VAL A 126 5.36 -2.71 -19.18
N ARG A 127 6.59 -3.24 -19.13
CA ARG A 127 7.42 -3.21 -17.92
C ARG A 127 7.79 -1.78 -17.52
N GLU A 128 8.13 -0.94 -18.48
CA GLU A 128 8.44 0.47 -18.24
C GLU A 128 7.23 1.22 -17.67
N ILE A 129 6.03 1.03 -18.24
CA ILE A 129 4.79 1.60 -17.72
C ILE A 129 4.56 1.15 -16.27
N ARG A 130 4.74 -0.14 -15.96
CA ARG A 130 4.61 -0.66 -14.60
C ARG A 130 5.60 0.03 -13.64
N ASP A 131 6.86 0.12 -14.02
CA ASP A 131 7.91 0.68 -13.17
C ASP A 131 7.71 2.19 -12.93
N LEU A 132 7.23 2.93 -13.93
CA LEU A 132 6.82 4.33 -13.79
C LEU A 132 5.66 4.48 -12.80
N LEU A 133 4.63 3.64 -12.89
CA LEU A 133 3.49 3.67 -11.96
C LEU A 133 3.92 3.35 -10.52
N ILE A 134 4.77 2.34 -10.32
CA ILE A 134 5.31 1.97 -9.01
C ILE A 134 6.13 3.13 -8.41
N THR A 135 6.99 3.75 -9.24
CA THR A 135 7.82 4.88 -8.83
C THR A 135 6.98 6.10 -8.46
N ALA A 136 5.96 6.43 -9.26
CA ALA A 136 5.05 7.53 -8.98
C ALA A 136 4.27 7.34 -7.66
N LEU A 137 3.96 6.10 -7.29
CA LEU A 137 3.33 5.76 -6.00
C LEU A 137 4.28 5.83 -4.80
N GLY A 138 5.57 6.13 -5.01
CA GLY A 138 6.61 6.16 -3.99
C GLY A 138 7.07 4.78 -3.54
N MET A 139 6.81 3.75 -4.35
CA MET A 139 7.26 2.39 -4.11
C MET A 139 8.54 2.13 -4.92
N LYS A 140 9.37 1.19 -4.47
CA LYS A 140 10.57 0.79 -5.22
C LYS A 140 10.20 -0.29 -6.21
N PRO A 141 10.50 -0.14 -7.51
CA PRO A 141 10.36 -1.24 -8.47
C PRO A 141 11.31 -2.38 -8.07
N GLU A 142 10.84 -3.61 -8.23
CA GLU A 142 11.62 -4.81 -7.94
C GLU A 142 12.84 -4.88 -8.88
N PRO A 143 14.04 -5.26 -8.40
CA PRO A 143 15.23 -5.30 -9.25
C PRO A 143 15.05 -6.28 -10.41
N LYS A 144 15.49 -5.87 -11.60
CA LYS A 144 15.53 -6.71 -12.81
C LYS A 144 16.37 -7.97 -12.51
N ARG A 145 15.73 -9.14 -12.52
CA ARG A 145 16.39 -10.47 -12.50
C ARG A 145 16.64 -10.95 -13.91
#